data_AF-A0A4R0YNE6-F1
#
_entry.id   AF-A0A4R0YNE6-F1
#
_cell.length_a   1.000
_cell.length_b   1.000
_cell.length_c   1.000
_cell.angle_alpha   90.00
_cell.angle_beta   90.00
_cell.angle_gamma   90.00
#
_symmetry.space_group_name_H-M   'P 1'
#
loop_
_entity.id
_entity.type
_entity.pdbx_description
1 polymer ?
#
loop_
_entity_poly.entity_id
_entity_poly.type
_entity_poly.pdbx_seq_one_letter_code
_entity_poly.pdbx_strand_id
1 'polypeptide(L)'
;MSLRETVKPMRLARVALVAGALMALAGCSKDDDLRQWVAAEKAKKGAPIPPLPVIKTFETFLYTDQDRRDPFSPSTAELQTGNNAGPRPDEDRVKQPLEAFALDSLKMVGTLGLGNGIEVLIKDPANVIHRVHRGDYMGQNYGHVTAISEDHIELVELVPNGNGGWMERSASIALGEK
;
A
#
# COMPACT_ATOMS: atom_id res chain seq x y z
N MET A 1 -90.23 19.75 62.24
CA MET A 1 -90.54 20.83 61.29
C MET A 1 -89.84 22.10 61.75
N SER A 2 -88.80 22.49 61.01
CA SER A 2 -88.23 23.85 60.86
C SER A 2 -87.87 24.67 62.13
N LEU A 3 -86.58 24.66 62.50
CA LEU A 3 -85.94 25.87 63.05
C LEU A 3 -85.03 26.45 61.96
N ARG A 4 -85.42 27.63 61.46
CA ARG A 4 -84.63 28.44 60.52
C ARG A 4 -83.68 29.31 61.34
N GLU A 5 -82.39 29.09 61.20
CA GLU A 5 -81.38 30.01 61.73
C GLU A 5 -81.47 31.35 60.97
N THR A 6 -81.80 32.42 61.69
CA THR A 6 -81.91 33.77 61.14
C THR A 6 -80.53 34.42 61.08
N VAL A 7 -79.90 34.38 59.90
CA VAL A 7 -78.63 35.08 59.66
C VAL A 7 -78.88 36.59 59.62
N LYS A 8 -78.23 37.37 60.51
CA LYS A 8 -78.34 38.84 60.58
C LYS A 8 -77.98 39.50 59.23
N PRO A 9 -78.76 40.50 58.75
CA PRO A 9 -78.58 41.11 57.42
C PRO A 9 -77.21 41.78 57.22
N MET A 10 -76.61 42.30 58.30
CA MET A 10 -75.25 42.88 58.28
C MET A 10 -74.15 41.85 58.00
N ARG A 11 -74.34 40.60 58.45
CA ARG A 11 -73.38 39.51 58.17
C ARG A 11 -73.51 39.02 56.72
N LEU A 12 -74.73 38.93 56.20
CA LEU A 12 -75.00 38.66 54.79
C LEU A 12 -74.39 39.70 53.85
N ALA A 13 -74.50 41.00 54.18
CA ALA A 13 -73.90 42.07 53.38
C ALA A 13 -72.36 42.01 53.35
N ARG A 14 -71.72 41.70 54.48
CA ARG A 14 -70.25 41.52 54.54
C ARG A 14 -69.78 40.29 53.77
N VAL A 15 -70.51 39.18 53.87
CA VAL A 15 -70.20 37.96 53.10
C VAL A 15 -70.37 38.23 51.60
N ALA A 16 -71.43 38.95 51.19
CA ALA A 16 -71.64 39.33 49.79
C ALA A 16 -70.53 40.25 49.27
N LEU A 17 -70.06 41.21 50.07
CA LEU A 17 -68.98 42.13 49.68
C LEU A 17 -67.63 41.41 49.57
N VAL A 18 -67.32 40.49 50.49
CA VAL A 18 -66.12 39.66 50.42
C VAL A 18 -66.18 38.68 49.24
N ALA A 19 -67.33 38.08 48.97
CA ALA A 19 -67.53 37.21 47.80
C ALA A 19 -67.40 37.99 46.48
N GLY A 20 -67.95 39.21 46.41
CA GLY A 20 -67.78 40.10 45.27
C GLY A 20 -66.32 40.50 45.04
N ALA A 21 -65.59 40.81 46.12
CA ALA A 21 -64.15 41.09 46.05
C ALA A 21 -63.36 39.85 45.57
N LEU A 22 -63.65 38.65 46.09
CA LEU A 22 -63.00 37.41 45.64
C LEU A 22 -63.26 37.09 44.17
N MET A 23 -64.47 37.37 43.65
CA MET A 23 -64.76 37.24 42.21
C MET A 23 -64.00 38.25 41.35
N ALA A 24 -63.78 39.47 41.86
CA ALA A 24 -63.00 40.48 41.14
C ALA A 24 -61.50 40.13 41.04
N LEU A 25 -60.97 39.32 41.97
CA LEU A 25 -59.59 38.82 41.89
C LEU A 25 -59.41 37.56 41.01
N ALA A 26 -60.50 36.91 40.58
CA ALA A 26 -60.43 35.67 39.79
C ALA A 26 -60.22 35.89 38.28
N GLY A 27 -60.08 37.14 37.82
CA GLY A 27 -60.09 37.50 36.41
C GLY A 27 -58.75 38.05 35.87
N CYS A 28 -57.69 37.25 35.86
CA CYS A 28 -56.54 37.49 34.96
C CYS A 28 -55.73 36.20 34.75
N SER A 29 -56.18 35.32 33.85
CA SER A 29 -55.41 34.14 33.44
C SER A 29 -54.49 34.49 32.28
N LYS A 30 -53.19 34.70 32.57
CA LYS A 30 -52.14 35.12 31.62
C LYS A 30 -51.67 34.00 30.66
N ASP A 31 -52.30 32.83 30.68
CA ASP A 31 -51.87 31.63 29.94
C ASP A 31 -52.48 31.48 28.54
N ASP A 32 -53.41 32.36 28.14
CA ASP A 32 -54.11 32.21 26.85
C ASP A 32 -53.17 32.45 25.65
N ASP A 33 -52.27 33.43 25.78
CA ASP A 33 -51.23 33.72 24.79
C ASP A 33 -50.25 32.54 24.61
N LEU A 34 -49.82 31.93 25.72
CA LEU A 34 -48.95 30.75 25.69
C LEU A 34 -49.66 29.56 25.01
N ARG A 35 -50.95 29.36 25.30
CA ARG A 35 -51.75 28.30 24.68
C ARG A 35 -51.94 28.53 23.18
N GLN A 36 -52.20 29.76 22.76
CA GLN A 36 -52.26 30.13 21.34
C GLN A 36 -50.92 29.91 20.65
N TRP A 37 -49.81 30.34 21.26
CA TRP A 37 -48.48 30.16 20.70
C TRP A 37 -48.12 28.67 20.55
N VAL A 38 -48.39 27.86 21.56
CA VAL A 38 -48.16 26.40 21.50
C VAL A 38 -49.03 25.76 20.41
N ALA A 39 -50.29 26.18 20.27
CA ALA A 39 -51.17 25.66 19.23
C ALA A 39 -50.67 26.05 17.82
N ALA A 40 -50.20 27.28 17.65
CA ALA A 40 -49.62 27.77 16.40
C ALA A 40 -48.33 27.04 16.04
N GLU A 41 -47.45 26.79 17.02
CA GLU A 41 -46.18 26.08 16.80
C GLU A 41 -46.41 24.62 16.42
N LYS A 42 -47.35 23.94 17.11
CA LYS A 42 -47.74 22.55 16.79
C LYS A 42 -48.40 22.40 15.42
N ALA A 43 -49.03 23.45 14.91
CA ALA A 43 -49.65 23.45 13.59
C ALA A 43 -48.63 23.63 12.44
N LYS A 44 -47.39 24.07 12.74
CA LYS A 44 -46.33 24.16 11.74
C LYS A 44 -45.95 22.75 11.27
N LYS A 45 -46.09 22.50 9.97
CA LYS A 45 -45.60 21.26 9.36
C LYS A 45 -44.08 21.25 9.43
N GLY A 46 -43.50 20.13 9.87
CA GLY A 46 -42.06 19.94 9.91
C GLY A 46 -41.44 20.10 8.52
N ALA A 47 -40.17 20.49 8.50
CA ALA A 47 -39.40 20.59 7.26
C ALA A 47 -39.41 19.22 6.53
N PRO A 48 -39.45 19.21 5.18
CA PRO A 48 -39.37 17.98 4.42
C PRO A 48 -38.10 17.20 4.80
N ILE A 49 -38.26 15.92 5.14
CA ILE A 49 -37.12 15.05 5.43
C ILE A 49 -36.38 14.81 4.10
N PRO A 50 -35.04 14.98 4.05
CA PRO A 50 -34.29 14.67 2.86
C PRO A 50 -34.51 13.19 2.47
N PRO A 51 -34.70 12.88 1.19
CA PRO A 51 -34.90 11.51 0.75
C PRO A 51 -33.69 10.66 1.11
N LEU A 52 -33.93 9.37 1.38
CA LEU A 52 -32.85 8.43 1.61
C LEU A 52 -31.91 8.40 0.39
N PRO A 53 -30.59 8.34 0.61
CA PRO A 53 -29.64 8.20 -0.49
C PRO A 53 -29.91 6.90 -1.24
N VAL A 54 -29.87 6.97 -2.57
CA VAL A 54 -30.04 5.79 -3.42
C VAL A 54 -28.83 4.89 -3.24
N ILE A 55 -29.06 3.62 -2.88
CA ILE A 55 -28.01 2.61 -2.82
C ILE A 55 -27.52 2.39 -4.25
N LYS A 56 -26.25 2.70 -4.51
CA LYS A 56 -25.62 2.37 -5.79
C LYS A 56 -25.44 0.86 -5.84
N THR A 57 -26.11 0.21 -6.79
CA THR A 57 -25.83 -1.19 -7.11
C THR A 57 -24.41 -1.29 -7.64
N PHE A 58 -23.62 -2.21 -7.12
CA PHE A 58 -22.32 -2.50 -7.70
C PHE A 58 -22.55 -3.19 -9.05
N GLU A 59 -21.90 -2.69 -10.10
CA GLU A 59 -21.87 -3.38 -11.38
C GLU A 59 -20.97 -4.60 -11.22
N THR A 60 -21.53 -5.80 -11.43
CA THR A 60 -20.73 -7.02 -11.39
C THR A 60 -19.96 -7.11 -12.71
N PHE A 61 -18.66 -6.88 -12.65
CA PHE A 61 -17.78 -7.14 -13.80
C PHE A 61 -17.65 -8.65 -13.97
N LEU A 62 -18.25 -9.17 -15.05
CA LEU A 62 -18.10 -10.56 -15.44
C LEU A 62 -16.78 -10.71 -16.21
N TYR A 63 -15.88 -11.56 -15.72
CA TYR A 63 -14.64 -11.88 -16.43
C TYR A 63 -14.91 -12.86 -17.57
N THR A 64 -15.00 -12.34 -18.80
CA THR A 64 -15.34 -13.09 -20.02
C THR A 64 -14.11 -13.54 -20.83
N ASP A 65 -12.92 -13.54 -20.22
CA ASP A 65 -11.65 -13.83 -20.91
C ASP A 65 -11.18 -15.29 -20.71
N GLN A 66 -12.08 -16.20 -20.31
CA GLN A 66 -11.76 -17.61 -20.07
C GLN A 66 -11.32 -18.36 -21.35
N ASP A 67 -11.75 -17.90 -22.52
CA ASP A 67 -11.37 -18.48 -23.82
C ASP A 67 -10.09 -17.85 -24.40
N ARG A 68 -9.47 -16.90 -23.68
CA ARG A 68 -8.20 -16.32 -24.08
C ARG A 68 -7.05 -17.24 -23.68
N ARG A 69 -5.95 -17.10 -24.41
CA ARG A 69 -4.70 -17.79 -24.10
C ARG A 69 -4.32 -17.53 -22.64
N ASP A 70 -4.02 -18.59 -21.92
CA ASP A 70 -3.59 -18.53 -20.52
C ASP A 70 -2.40 -17.55 -20.40
N PRO A 71 -2.54 -16.46 -19.61
CA PRO A 71 -1.48 -15.47 -19.43
C PRO A 71 -0.22 -16.05 -18.78
N PHE A 72 -0.30 -17.23 -18.16
CA PHE A 72 0.83 -17.94 -17.55
C PHE A 72 1.34 -19.10 -18.40
N SER A 73 0.73 -19.37 -19.56
CA SER A 73 1.28 -20.35 -20.49
C SER A 73 2.55 -19.81 -21.18
N PRO A 74 3.58 -20.66 -21.40
CA PRO A 74 4.81 -20.25 -22.09
C PRO A 74 4.52 -19.73 -23.49
N SER A 75 5.02 -18.54 -23.83
CA SER A 75 4.89 -17.91 -25.14
C SER A 75 5.46 -18.79 -26.25
N THR A 76 5.03 -18.53 -27.48
CA THR A 76 5.58 -19.21 -28.66
C THR A 76 7.08 -19.00 -28.80
N ALA A 77 7.63 -17.86 -28.34
CA ALA A 77 9.06 -17.61 -28.28
C ALA A 77 9.78 -18.49 -27.24
N GLU A 78 9.18 -18.71 -26.07
CA GLU A 78 9.69 -19.60 -25.02
C GLU A 78 9.60 -21.09 -25.43
N LEU A 79 8.61 -21.47 -26.23
CA LEU A 79 8.48 -22.84 -26.75
C LEU A 79 9.43 -23.13 -27.93
N GLN A 80 9.89 -22.10 -28.64
CA GLN A 80 10.87 -22.22 -29.72
C GLN A 80 12.31 -22.44 -29.21
N THR A 81 12.54 -22.36 -27.90
CA THR A 81 13.85 -22.58 -27.25
C THR A 81 14.31 -24.05 -27.26
N GLY A 82 13.59 -24.95 -27.95
CA GLY A 82 14.12 -26.26 -28.36
C GLY A 82 15.35 -26.18 -29.27
N ASN A 83 15.65 -25.00 -29.82
CA ASN A 83 16.95 -24.71 -30.42
C ASN A 83 17.87 -24.06 -29.38
N ASN A 84 18.91 -24.80 -28.99
CA ASN A 84 20.12 -24.41 -28.25
C ASN A 84 20.86 -23.20 -28.86
N ALA A 85 20.22 -22.05 -28.99
CA ALA A 85 20.77 -20.85 -29.64
C ALA A 85 21.19 -19.76 -28.66
N GLY A 86 21.22 -20.07 -27.36
CA GLY A 86 21.76 -19.18 -26.33
C GLY A 86 23.21 -19.54 -25.95
N PRO A 87 24.03 -18.58 -25.50
CA PRO A 87 25.38 -18.84 -25.02
C PRO A 87 25.32 -19.84 -23.86
N ARG A 88 26.07 -20.93 -23.91
CA ARG A 88 26.07 -21.97 -22.87
C ARG A 88 27.40 -21.99 -22.12
N PRO A 89 27.40 -22.22 -20.80
CA PRO A 89 28.63 -22.46 -20.07
C PRO A 89 29.40 -23.66 -20.63
N ASP A 90 30.71 -23.52 -20.76
CA ASP A 90 31.62 -24.62 -21.08
C ASP A 90 31.87 -25.47 -19.83
N GLU A 91 31.10 -26.56 -19.69
CA GLU A 91 31.20 -27.49 -18.56
C GLU A 91 32.38 -28.46 -18.67
N ASP A 92 32.94 -28.63 -19.87
CA ASP A 92 34.05 -29.57 -20.14
C ASP A 92 35.41 -28.97 -19.77
N ARG A 93 35.48 -27.65 -19.57
CA ARG A 93 36.69 -26.94 -19.16
C ARG A 93 37.04 -27.18 -17.68
N VAL A 94 38.35 -27.24 -17.40
CA VAL A 94 38.85 -27.20 -16.02
C VAL A 94 38.52 -25.86 -15.37
N LYS A 95 37.77 -25.91 -14.27
CA LYS A 95 37.41 -24.71 -13.48
C LYS A 95 38.63 -24.08 -12.82
N GLN A 96 38.66 -22.76 -12.81
CA GLN A 96 39.63 -21.92 -12.13
C GLN A 96 39.25 -21.76 -10.65
N PRO A 97 40.23 -21.48 -9.76
CA PRO A 97 39.98 -21.37 -8.32
C PRO A 97 38.90 -20.35 -7.94
N LEU A 98 38.83 -19.22 -8.66
CA LEU A 98 37.90 -18.13 -8.37
C LEU A 98 36.44 -18.43 -8.77
N GLU A 99 36.19 -19.49 -9.54
CA GLU A 99 34.83 -19.93 -9.89
C GLU A 99 34.12 -20.65 -8.74
N ALA A 100 34.83 -20.99 -7.67
CA ALA A 100 34.23 -21.54 -6.45
C ALA A 100 33.42 -20.50 -5.65
N PHE A 101 33.67 -19.21 -5.88
CA PHE A 101 33.12 -18.11 -5.08
C PHE A 101 32.08 -17.31 -5.86
N ALA A 102 31.12 -16.73 -5.15
CA ALA A 102 30.17 -15.79 -5.76
C ALA A 102 30.90 -14.50 -6.16
N LEU A 103 30.51 -13.88 -7.27
CA LEU A 103 31.18 -12.68 -7.79
C LEU A 103 31.20 -11.54 -6.76
N ASP A 104 30.08 -11.32 -6.06
CA ASP A 104 29.93 -10.28 -5.03
C ASP A 104 30.86 -10.46 -3.82
N SER A 105 31.39 -11.67 -3.64
CA SER A 105 32.31 -12.00 -2.55
C SER A 105 33.78 -11.76 -2.92
N LEU A 106 34.06 -11.58 -4.20
CA LEU A 106 35.38 -11.26 -4.72
C LEU A 106 35.62 -9.75 -4.67
N LYS A 107 36.86 -9.35 -4.38
CA LYS A 107 37.23 -7.93 -4.30
C LYS A 107 38.48 -7.64 -5.11
N MET A 108 38.43 -6.63 -5.97
CA MET A 108 39.63 -6.13 -6.64
C MET A 108 40.49 -5.36 -5.64
N VAL A 109 41.76 -5.74 -5.52
CA VAL A 109 42.73 -5.06 -4.63
C VAL A 109 43.77 -4.23 -5.38
N GLY A 110 43.87 -4.40 -6.70
CA GLY A 110 44.75 -3.60 -7.55
C GLY A 110 45.03 -4.30 -8.87
N THR A 111 45.95 -3.72 -9.62
CA THR A 111 46.48 -4.29 -10.86
C THR A 111 48.00 -4.43 -10.79
N LEU A 112 48.55 -5.31 -11.61
CA LEU A 112 49.98 -5.53 -11.76
C LEU A 112 50.34 -5.53 -13.25
N GLY A 113 51.38 -4.78 -13.61
CA GLY A 113 51.86 -4.69 -14.99
C GLY A 113 51.37 -3.43 -15.73
N LEU A 114 51.72 -3.33 -17.01
CA LEU A 114 51.46 -2.18 -17.87
C LEU A 114 51.06 -2.67 -19.28
N GLY A 115 50.17 -1.93 -19.95
CA GLY A 115 49.75 -2.22 -21.32
C GLY A 115 48.96 -3.53 -21.45
N ASN A 116 49.25 -4.30 -22.51
CA ASN A 116 48.51 -5.53 -22.84
C ASN A 116 48.75 -6.72 -21.89
N GLY A 117 49.70 -6.61 -20.96
CA GLY A 117 49.99 -7.62 -19.94
C GLY A 117 49.51 -7.22 -18.55
N ILE A 118 48.56 -6.29 -18.45
CA ILE A 118 47.97 -5.92 -17.16
C ILE A 118 47.18 -7.10 -16.60
N GLU A 119 47.44 -7.39 -15.33
CA GLU A 119 46.75 -8.41 -14.55
C GLU A 119 46.01 -7.73 -13.41
N VAL A 120 44.86 -8.28 -13.04
CA VAL A 120 44.13 -7.83 -11.85
C VAL A 120 44.47 -8.73 -10.67
N LEU A 121 44.50 -8.13 -9.48
CA LEU A 121 44.61 -8.82 -8.22
C LEU A 121 43.22 -8.90 -7.60
N ILE A 122 42.71 -10.13 -7.44
CA ILE A 122 41.41 -10.41 -6.86
C ILE A 122 41.61 -11.12 -5.53
N LYS A 123 41.01 -10.57 -4.47
CA LYS A 123 40.96 -11.17 -3.14
C LYS A 123 39.68 -11.96 -2.99
N ASP A 124 39.81 -13.21 -2.59
CA ASP A 124 38.69 -14.10 -2.29
C ASP A 124 38.17 -13.92 -0.83
N PRO A 125 37.05 -14.56 -0.47
CA PRO A 125 36.51 -14.53 0.90
C PRO A 125 37.43 -15.17 1.95
N ALA A 126 38.34 -16.06 1.52
CA ALA A 126 39.36 -16.67 2.37
C ALA A 126 40.59 -15.77 2.58
N ASN A 127 40.57 -14.55 2.04
CA ASN A 127 41.65 -13.56 2.06
C ASN A 127 42.90 -13.95 1.25
N VAL A 128 42.78 -14.87 0.29
CA VAL A 128 43.85 -15.20 -0.66
C VAL A 128 43.76 -14.28 -1.87
N ILE A 129 44.90 -13.79 -2.35
CA ILE A 129 44.99 -12.94 -3.53
C ILE A 129 45.37 -13.81 -4.72
N HIS A 130 44.55 -13.74 -5.77
CA HIS A 130 44.73 -14.43 -7.04
C HIS A 130 45.01 -13.42 -8.14
N ARG A 131 45.88 -13.79 -9.08
CA ARG A 131 46.19 -13.01 -10.28
C ARG A 131 45.29 -13.49 -11.40
N VAL A 132 44.63 -12.57 -12.09
CA VAL A 132 43.67 -12.88 -13.16
C VAL A 132 44.02 -12.07 -14.40
N HIS A 133 44.02 -12.74 -15.55
CA HIS A 133 44.30 -12.15 -16.85
C HIS A 133 43.01 -11.89 -17.63
N ARG A 134 43.11 -11.12 -18.71
CA ARG A 134 42.01 -11.01 -19.67
C ARG A 134 41.75 -12.38 -20.29
N GLY A 135 40.49 -12.81 -20.32
CA GLY A 135 40.07 -14.12 -20.83
C GLY A 135 39.95 -15.22 -19.77
N ASP A 136 40.34 -14.94 -18.53
CA ASP A 136 40.12 -15.86 -17.41
C ASP A 136 38.67 -15.86 -16.94
N TYR A 137 38.35 -16.84 -16.08
CA TYR A 137 37.02 -17.06 -15.54
C TYR A 137 37.01 -16.91 -14.03
N MET A 138 36.03 -16.18 -13.52
CA MET A 138 35.82 -16.02 -12.08
C MET A 138 34.34 -15.88 -11.75
N GLY A 139 33.99 -16.18 -10.51
CA GLY A 139 32.59 -16.19 -10.10
C GLY A 139 31.87 -17.49 -10.48
N GLN A 140 30.87 -17.86 -9.69
CA GLN A 140 30.06 -19.07 -9.88
C GLN A 140 29.24 -19.07 -11.19
N ASN A 141 28.99 -17.90 -11.77
CA ASN A 141 28.20 -17.74 -13.00
C ASN A 141 29.07 -17.67 -14.26
N TYR A 142 30.21 -18.37 -14.28
CA TYR A 142 31.12 -18.43 -15.44
C TYR A 142 31.52 -17.04 -15.95
N GLY A 143 31.87 -16.13 -15.03
CA GLY A 143 32.22 -14.76 -15.35
C GLY A 143 33.50 -14.67 -16.17
N HIS A 144 33.39 -14.39 -17.46
CA HIS A 144 34.52 -14.28 -18.38
C HIS A 144 35.05 -12.85 -18.42
N VAL A 145 36.34 -12.66 -18.13
CA VAL A 145 36.97 -11.33 -18.07
C VAL A 145 37.18 -10.74 -19.46
N THR A 146 36.49 -9.64 -19.77
CA THR A 146 36.54 -8.97 -21.08
C THR A 146 37.57 -7.85 -21.12
N ALA A 147 37.69 -7.07 -20.05
CA ALA A 147 38.60 -5.94 -19.96
C ALA A 147 39.11 -5.73 -18.53
N ILE A 148 40.32 -5.17 -18.43
CA ILE A 148 40.99 -4.85 -17.16
C ILE A 148 41.42 -3.40 -17.24
N SER A 149 41.00 -2.61 -16.26
CA SER A 149 41.35 -1.20 -16.06
C SER A 149 42.09 -1.03 -14.72
N GLU A 150 42.65 0.15 -14.46
CA GLU A 150 43.38 0.41 -13.20
C GLU A 150 42.46 0.47 -11.98
N ASP A 151 41.21 0.91 -12.18
CA ASP A 151 40.22 1.17 -11.15
C ASP A 151 39.06 0.17 -11.13
N HIS A 152 38.93 -0.68 -12.15
CA HIS A 152 37.90 -1.72 -12.23
C HIS A 152 38.27 -2.86 -13.19
N ILE A 153 37.53 -3.95 -13.10
CA ILE A 153 37.54 -5.07 -14.06
C ILE A 153 36.14 -5.26 -14.63
N GLU A 154 36.05 -5.55 -15.93
CA GLU A 154 34.81 -5.87 -16.64
C GLU A 154 34.76 -7.36 -17.00
N LEU A 155 33.59 -7.95 -16.85
CA LEU A 155 33.34 -9.35 -17.18
C LEU A 155 31.90 -9.59 -17.63
N VAL A 156 31.66 -10.74 -18.24
CA VAL A 156 30.33 -11.20 -18.66
C VAL A 156 30.02 -12.52 -17.95
N GLU A 157 28.96 -12.54 -17.17
CA GLU A 157 28.43 -13.75 -16.51
C GLU A 157 27.38 -14.43 -17.38
N LEU A 158 27.28 -15.76 -17.27
CA LEU A 158 26.19 -16.55 -17.81
C LEU A 158 25.22 -16.91 -16.70
N VAL A 159 24.00 -16.38 -16.78
CA VAL A 159 22.93 -16.58 -15.79
C VAL A 159 21.76 -17.33 -16.43
N PRO A 160 21.10 -18.27 -15.74
CA PRO A 160 19.91 -18.93 -16.29
C PRO A 160 18.77 -17.93 -16.52
N ASN A 161 18.13 -18.00 -17.68
CA ASN A 161 17.07 -17.06 -18.10
C ASN A 161 15.65 -17.44 -17.61
N GLY A 162 15.51 -18.53 -16.86
CA GLY A 162 14.22 -19.02 -16.34
C GLY A 162 13.44 -19.94 -17.30
N ASN A 163 13.78 -19.95 -18.59
CA ASN A 163 13.14 -20.78 -19.62
C ASN A 163 13.98 -21.99 -20.04
N GLY A 164 14.94 -22.41 -19.20
CA GLY A 164 15.89 -23.49 -19.50
C GLY A 164 17.06 -23.07 -20.41
N GLY A 165 17.16 -21.77 -20.75
CA GLY A 165 18.30 -21.19 -21.44
C GLY A 165 19.20 -20.38 -20.52
N TRP A 166 20.21 -19.76 -21.12
CA TRP A 166 21.20 -18.91 -20.46
C TRP A 166 21.20 -17.52 -21.11
N MET A 167 21.55 -16.50 -20.34
CA MET A 167 21.73 -15.13 -20.82
C MET A 167 23.05 -14.56 -20.32
N GLU A 168 23.67 -13.74 -21.16
CA GLU A 168 24.85 -12.96 -20.80
C GLU A 168 24.44 -11.74 -19.96
N ARG A 169 25.18 -11.50 -18.88
CA ARG A 169 25.02 -10.35 -17.99
C ARG A 169 26.37 -9.66 -17.82
N SER A 170 26.48 -8.42 -18.28
CA SER A 170 27.64 -7.58 -17.99
C SER A 170 27.74 -7.30 -16.49
N ALA A 171 28.92 -7.48 -15.93
CA ALA A 171 29.24 -7.16 -14.55
C ALA A 171 30.61 -6.48 -14.44
N SER A 172 30.83 -5.75 -13.37
CA SER A 172 32.12 -5.14 -13.07
C SER A 172 32.43 -5.18 -11.58
N ILE A 173 33.71 -5.27 -11.25
CA ILE A 173 34.22 -5.14 -9.88
C ILE A 173 35.12 -3.91 -9.85
N ALA A 174 34.76 -2.93 -9.05
CA ALA A 174 35.60 -1.76 -8.81
C ALA A 174 36.72 -2.07 -7.80
N LEU A 175 37.81 -1.31 -7.88
CA LEU A 175 38.89 -1.32 -6.91
C LEU A 175 38.32 -1.00 -5.52
N GLY A 176 38.55 -1.91 -4.57
CA GLY A 176 38.03 -1.75 -3.21
C GLY A 176 38.66 -0.55 -2.52
N GLU A 177 37.83 0.32 -1.94
CA GLU A 177 38.30 1.35 -1.01
C GLU A 177 38.86 0.70 0.26
N LYS A 178 39.86 1.37 0.84
CA LYS A 178 40.68 0.86 1.95
C LYS A 178 39.99 1.00 3.31
#